data_AF-A0A9E1KTS4-F1
#
_entry.id   AF-A0A9E1KTS4-F1
#
_cell.length_a   1.000
_cell.length_b   1.000
_cell.length_c   1.000
_cell.angle_alpha   90.00
_cell.angle_beta   90.00
_cell.angle_gamma   90.00
#
_symmetry.space_group_name_H-M   'P 1'
#
loop_
_entity.id
_entity.type
_entity.pdbx_description
1 polymer ?
#
loop_
_entity_poly.entity_id
_entity_poly.type
_entity_poly.pdbx_seq_one_letter_code
_entity_poly.pdbx_strand_id
1 'polypeptide(L)'
;MVNVQHIEESLSISYVNAVVSKTGQVFDVISRDYGVDGSVRRIGLLGGDYIDMGAAFDCQLKASKNCSETDSEIIYDINADAYNKLIKRSKMSTLPCFLILFCLPQNEDEWLNINEQELVLKKCCYYFYVNGELTSNNSSKRLKIPKSNIFDCEAVINLMELVAEGDING
;
A
#
# COMPACT_ATOMS: atom_id res chain seq x y z
N MET A 1 -9.69 25.17 -5.28
CA MET A 1 -8.72 24.26 -5.93
C MET A 1 -8.31 23.25 -4.88
N VAL A 2 -8.48 21.95 -5.16
CA VAL A 2 -8.13 20.88 -4.21
C VAL A 2 -6.60 20.83 -4.08
N ASN A 3 -6.08 20.58 -2.87
CA ASN A 3 -4.64 20.38 -2.65
C ASN A 3 -4.17 19.17 -3.48
N VAL A 4 -3.08 19.30 -4.25
CA VAL A 4 -2.49 18.22 -5.05
C VAL A 4 -2.29 16.94 -4.23
N GLN A 5 -1.93 17.08 -2.96
CA GLN A 5 -1.74 15.97 -2.04
C GLN A 5 -3.02 15.14 -1.82
N HIS A 6 -4.20 15.76 -1.82
CA HIS A 6 -5.47 15.03 -1.72
C HIS A 6 -5.79 14.25 -3.00
N ILE A 7 -5.33 14.74 -4.17
CA ILE A 7 -5.47 14.02 -5.44
C ILE A 7 -4.56 12.79 -5.41
N GLU A 8 -3.30 12.95 -5.01
CA GLU A 8 -2.34 11.85 -4.85
C GLU A 8 -2.89 10.74 -3.92
N GLU A 9 -3.45 11.14 -2.77
CA GLU A 9 -4.09 10.24 -1.81
C GLU A 9 -5.30 9.51 -2.43
N SER A 10 -6.19 10.24 -3.09
CA SER A 10 -7.40 9.67 -3.71
C SER A 10 -7.06 8.68 -4.84
N LEU A 11 -6.02 8.97 -5.62
CA LEU A 11 -5.54 8.07 -6.68
C LEU A 11 -4.89 6.81 -6.08
N SER A 12 -4.16 6.93 -4.97
CA SER A 12 -3.59 5.79 -4.25
C SER A 12 -4.68 4.85 -3.72
N ILE A 13 -5.70 5.42 -3.06
CA ILE A 13 -6.88 4.69 -2.60
C ILE A 13 -7.57 4.00 -3.78
N SER A 14 -7.75 4.71 -4.90
CA SER A 14 -8.40 4.17 -6.10
C SER A 14 -7.65 2.99 -6.70
N TYR A 15 -6.32 3.09 -6.81
CA TYR A 15 -5.47 2.00 -7.30
C TYR A 15 -5.59 0.76 -6.41
N VAL A 16 -5.40 0.94 -5.10
CA VAL A 16 -5.45 -0.16 -4.12
C VAL A 16 -6.83 -0.81 -4.13
N ASN A 17 -7.89 -0.01 -4.12
CA ASN A 17 -9.25 -0.52 -4.16
C ASN A 17 -9.52 -1.34 -5.43
N ALA A 18 -9.08 -0.86 -6.60
CA ALA A 18 -9.25 -1.57 -7.86
C ALA A 18 -8.53 -2.91 -7.87
N VAL A 19 -7.28 -2.95 -7.41
CA VAL A 19 -6.48 -4.19 -7.33
C VAL A 19 -7.09 -5.18 -6.35
N VAL A 20 -7.41 -4.73 -5.12
CA VAL A 20 -7.97 -5.60 -4.07
C VAL A 20 -9.36 -6.11 -4.47
N SER A 21 -10.22 -5.26 -5.02
CA SER A 21 -11.55 -5.68 -5.47
C SER A 21 -11.48 -6.75 -6.56
N LYS A 22 -10.47 -6.70 -7.42
CA LYS A 22 -10.28 -7.69 -8.50
C LYS A 22 -9.94 -9.09 -7.98
N THR A 23 -9.36 -9.20 -6.78
CA THR A 23 -9.04 -10.49 -6.15
C THR A 23 -10.19 -11.07 -5.33
N GLY A 24 -11.32 -10.38 -5.26
CA GLY A 24 -12.48 -10.79 -4.45
C GLY A 24 -12.31 -10.54 -2.95
N GLN A 25 -11.25 -9.83 -2.55
CA GLN A 25 -11.04 -9.37 -1.18
C GLN A 25 -11.68 -7.99 -0.97
N VAL A 26 -11.82 -7.58 0.29
CA VAL A 26 -12.40 -6.26 0.63
C VAL A 26 -11.29 -5.32 1.06
N PHE A 27 -11.36 -4.07 0.57
CA PHE A 27 -10.53 -2.97 1.02
C PHE A 27 -11.38 -1.93 1.77
N ASP A 28 -11.11 -1.76 3.06
CA ASP A 28 -11.75 -0.76 3.90
C ASP A 28 -10.82 0.44 4.08
N VAL A 29 -11.27 1.64 3.67
CA VAL A 29 -10.57 2.89 3.99
C VAL A 29 -10.84 3.27 5.43
N ILE A 30 -9.80 3.55 6.20
CA ILE A 30 -9.94 3.92 7.62
C ILE A 30 -10.08 5.44 7.74
N SER A 31 -11.25 5.90 8.19
CA SER A 31 -11.58 7.34 8.22
C SER A 31 -10.79 8.17 9.26
N ARG A 32 -10.08 7.52 10.20
CA ARG A 32 -9.25 8.18 11.21
C ARG A 32 -7.82 7.65 11.11
N ASP A 33 -6.98 8.39 10.38
CA ASP A 33 -5.58 8.03 10.17
C ASP A 33 -4.73 8.33 11.42
N TYR A 34 -4.33 7.25 12.12
CA TYR A 34 -3.31 7.27 13.17
C TYR A 34 -2.05 6.50 12.72
N GLY A 35 -1.75 6.52 11.42
CA GLY A 35 -0.69 5.77 10.76
C GLY A 35 -1.18 4.57 9.95
N VAL A 36 -2.48 4.44 9.71
CA VAL A 36 -3.09 3.39 8.88
C VAL A 36 -4.19 4.02 8.04
N ASP A 37 -4.10 3.80 6.73
CA ASP A 37 -4.99 4.40 5.75
C ASP A 37 -6.06 3.40 5.27
N GLY A 38 -5.78 2.09 5.37
CA GLY A 38 -6.76 1.07 5.02
C GLY A 38 -6.44 -0.32 5.54
N SER A 39 -7.40 -1.23 5.36
CA SER A 39 -7.29 -2.64 5.75
C SER A 39 -7.82 -3.53 4.63
N VAL A 40 -7.06 -4.57 4.29
CA VAL A 40 -7.47 -5.60 3.33
C VAL A 40 -7.92 -6.82 4.10
N ARG A 41 -9.13 -7.31 3.83
CA ARG A 41 -9.76 -8.43 4.55
C ARG A 41 -10.04 -9.60 3.64
N ARG A 42 -9.81 -10.81 4.18
CA ARG A 42 -10.10 -12.05 3.48
C ARG A 42 -11.59 -12.36 3.51
N ILE A 43 -12.21 -12.46 2.33
CA ILE A 43 -13.59 -12.91 2.19
C ILE A 43 -13.63 -14.36 1.70
N GLY A 44 -14.47 -15.16 2.34
CA GLY A 44 -14.74 -16.56 1.98
C GLY A 44 -16.23 -16.80 1.73
N LEU A 45 -16.56 -18.03 1.36
CA LEU A 45 -17.93 -18.50 1.16
C LEU A 45 -18.31 -19.53 2.22
N LEU A 46 -19.48 -19.36 2.83
CA LEU A 46 -20.10 -20.32 3.74
C LEU A 46 -21.55 -20.53 3.32
N GLY A 47 -21.86 -21.71 2.77
CA GLY A 47 -23.25 -22.07 2.42
C GLY A 47 -23.92 -21.16 1.37
N GLY A 48 -23.13 -20.42 0.57
CA GLY A 48 -23.62 -19.47 -0.43
C GLY A 48 -23.58 -18.01 0.02
N ASP A 49 -23.37 -17.75 1.31
CA ASP A 49 -23.15 -16.40 1.85
C ASP A 49 -21.66 -16.06 1.93
N TYR A 50 -21.34 -14.77 1.80
CA TYR A 50 -19.99 -14.26 2.00
C TYR A 50 -19.74 -13.98 3.48
N ILE A 51 -18.57 -14.40 3.96
CA ILE A 51 -18.14 -14.17 5.35
C ILE A 51 -16.72 -13.57 5.40
N ASP A 52 -16.48 -12.72 6.40
CA ASP A 52 -15.13 -12.29 6.77
C ASP A 52 -14.42 -13.47 7.45
N MET A 53 -13.30 -13.90 6.86
CA MET A 53 -12.52 -15.05 7.32
C MET A 53 -11.56 -14.70 8.46
N GLY A 54 -11.50 -13.44 8.89
CA GLY A 54 -10.68 -12.96 10.01
C GLY A 54 -9.20 -12.75 9.68
N ALA A 55 -8.72 -13.21 8.53
CA ALA A 55 -7.39 -12.88 8.03
C ALA A 55 -7.41 -11.49 7.37
N ALA A 56 -6.50 -10.61 7.80
CA ALA A 56 -6.41 -9.26 7.28
C ALA A 56 -4.99 -8.69 7.40
N PHE A 57 -4.69 -7.69 6.59
CA PHE A 57 -3.51 -6.85 6.78
C PHE A 57 -3.87 -5.38 6.65
N ASP A 58 -3.19 -4.55 7.42
CA ASP A 58 -3.32 -3.11 7.30
C ASP A 58 -2.34 -2.56 6.28
N CYS A 59 -2.63 -1.37 5.77
CA CYS A 59 -1.72 -0.63 4.92
C CYS A 59 -1.66 0.85 5.27
N GLN A 60 -0.46 1.40 5.17
CA GLN A 60 -0.25 2.83 5.06
C GLN A 60 -0.03 3.17 3.59
N LEU A 61 -0.88 4.03 3.05
CA LEU A 61 -0.83 4.50 1.68
C LEU A 61 0.07 5.75 1.60
N LYS A 62 0.94 5.75 0.61
CA LYS A 62 1.67 6.94 0.16
C LYS A 62 1.59 7.04 -1.34
N ALA A 63 1.52 8.25 -1.84
CA ALA A 63 1.68 8.56 -3.24
C ALA A 63 2.73 9.67 -3.36
N SER A 64 3.61 9.57 -4.35
CA SER A 64 4.66 10.56 -4.52
C SER A 64 5.17 10.62 -5.94
N LYS A 65 5.45 11.84 -6.40
CA LYS A 65 6.29 12.08 -7.59
C LYS A 65 7.78 11.86 -7.30
N ASN A 66 8.20 12.00 -6.04
CA ASN A 66 9.60 11.98 -5.63
C ASN A 66 10.10 10.55 -5.33
N CYS A 67 9.93 9.67 -6.30
CA CYS A 67 10.48 8.33 -6.31
C CYS A 67 11.58 8.26 -7.39
N SER A 68 12.74 7.73 -7.02
CA SER A 68 13.79 7.42 -8.00
C SER A 68 13.94 5.91 -8.12
N GLU A 69 14.57 5.45 -9.17
CA GLU A 69 14.70 4.03 -9.44
C GLU A 69 16.13 3.65 -9.84
N THR A 70 16.54 2.46 -9.43
CA THR A 70 17.71 1.76 -9.95
C THR A 70 17.23 0.61 -10.85
N ASP A 71 18.14 -0.26 -11.28
CA ASP A 71 17.78 -1.44 -12.08
C ASP A 71 16.86 -2.41 -11.32
N SER A 72 16.96 -2.48 -9.98
CA SER A 72 16.26 -3.46 -9.14
C SER A 72 15.43 -2.87 -8.01
N GLU A 73 15.58 -1.58 -7.68
CA GLU A 73 14.96 -0.96 -6.51
C GLU A 73 14.25 0.35 -6.86
N ILE A 74 13.15 0.62 -6.16
CA ILE A 74 12.53 1.94 -6.01
C ILE A 74 13.08 2.58 -4.74
N ILE A 75 13.59 3.80 -4.87
CA ILE A 75 14.16 4.58 -3.77
C ILE A 75 13.17 5.67 -3.38
N TYR A 76 12.79 5.67 -2.11
CA TYR A 76 11.82 6.59 -1.54
C TYR A 76 12.23 7.04 -0.14
N ASP A 77 12.16 8.34 0.12
CA ASP A 77 12.48 8.91 1.42
C ASP A 77 11.16 9.18 2.19
N ILE A 78 10.79 8.25 3.08
CA ILE A 78 9.59 8.37 3.92
C ILE A 78 9.86 9.35 5.08
N ASN A 79 8.85 10.12 5.50
CA ASN A 79 8.94 10.96 6.70
C ASN A 79 9.30 10.12 7.95
N ALA A 80 10.20 10.63 8.78
CA ALA A 80 10.72 9.88 9.93
C ALA A 80 9.64 9.48 10.95
N ASP A 81 8.62 10.32 11.19
CA ASP A 81 7.50 10.00 12.08
C ASP A 81 6.65 8.86 11.52
N ALA A 82 6.33 8.89 10.21
CA ALA A 82 5.61 7.81 9.54
C ALA A 82 6.38 6.49 9.58
N TYR A 83 7.69 6.52 9.30
CA TYR A 83 8.57 5.35 9.42
C TYR A 83 8.56 4.78 10.85
N ASN A 84 8.74 5.63 11.87
CA ASN A 84 8.77 5.19 13.26
C ASN A 84 7.41 4.63 13.72
N LYS A 85 6.29 5.16 13.23
CA LYS A 85 4.95 4.59 13.45
C LYS A 85 4.84 3.17 12.87
N LEU A 86 5.31 2.96 11.63
CA LEU A 86 5.34 1.63 11.01
C LEU A 86 6.23 0.65 11.79
N ILE A 87 7.43 1.05 12.20
CA ILE A 87 8.34 0.22 13.02
C ILE A 87 7.71 -0.13 14.38
N LYS A 88 7.10 0.85 15.06
CA LYS A 88 6.44 0.59 16.34
C LYS A 88 5.30 -0.41 16.16
N ARG A 89 4.54 -0.28 15.07
CA ARG A 89 3.43 -1.16 14.77
C ARG A 89 3.91 -2.58 14.45
N SER A 90 4.93 -2.75 13.61
CA SER A 90 5.47 -4.09 13.28
C SER A 90 6.01 -4.85 14.50
N LYS A 91 6.40 -4.13 15.57
CA LYS A 91 6.84 -4.75 16.84
C LYS A 91 5.71 -5.03 17.84
N MET A 92 4.56 -4.34 17.74
CA MET A 92 3.52 -4.36 18.79
C MET A 92 2.16 -4.89 18.32
N SER A 93 1.90 -4.94 17.02
CA SER A 93 0.62 -5.38 16.45
C SER A 93 0.72 -6.83 15.98
N THR A 94 -0.37 -7.57 16.16
CA THR A 94 -0.56 -8.89 15.55
C THR A 94 -1.00 -8.78 14.09
N LEU A 95 -1.46 -7.60 13.67
CA LEU A 95 -1.89 -7.34 12.31
C LEU A 95 -0.76 -6.61 11.56
N PRO A 96 -0.16 -7.24 10.53
CA PRO A 96 0.90 -6.61 9.75
C PRO A 96 0.40 -5.30 9.13
N CYS A 97 1.32 -4.35 8.94
CA CYS A 97 1.04 -3.13 8.21
C CYS A 97 2.08 -2.93 7.12
N PHE A 98 1.63 -2.93 5.86
CA PHE A 98 2.48 -2.71 4.71
C PHE A 98 2.45 -1.24 4.30
N LEU A 99 3.62 -0.69 3.93
CA LEU A 99 3.66 0.53 3.14
C LEU A 99 3.25 0.18 1.72
N ILE A 100 2.24 0.86 1.18
CA ILE A 100 1.90 0.83 -0.24
C ILE A 100 2.24 2.19 -0.83
N LEU A 101 3.24 2.22 -1.71
CA LEU A 101 3.76 3.43 -2.33
C LEU A 101 3.36 3.51 -3.80
N PHE A 102 2.47 4.45 -4.14
CA PHE A 102 2.17 4.80 -5.52
C PHE A 102 3.24 5.77 -6.07
N CYS A 103 4.06 5.28 -6.98
CA CYS A 103 5.04 6.11 -7.67
C CYS A 103 4.36 6.84 -8.83
N LEU A 104 4.11 8.14 -8.71
CA LEU A 104 3.43 8.92 -9.74
C LEU A 104 4.40 9.44 -10.82
N PRO A 105 3.94 9.69 -12.05
CA PRO A 105 4.67 10.49 -13.04
C PRO A 105 4.92 11.93 -12.54
N GLN A 106 5.98 12.57 -13.03
CA GLN A 106 6.29 13.97 -12.69
C GLN A 106 5.21 14.93 -13.21
N ASN A 107 4.68 14.64 -14.40
CA ASN A 107 3.60 15.39 -15.01
C ASN A 107 2.24 14.87 -14.50
N GLU A 108 1.44 15.78 -13.93
CA GLU A 108 0.14 15.44 -13.32
C GLU A 108 -0.91 15.05 -14.36
N ASP A 109 -0.81 15.56 -15.59
CA ASP A 109 -1.70 15.22 -16.71
C ASP A 109 -1.57 13.74 -17.13
N GLU A 110 -0.48 13.08 -16.72
CA GLU A 110 -0.21 11.68 -17.01
C GLU A 110 -0.68 10.74 -15.88
N TRP A 111 -1.21 11.25 -14.77
CA TRP A 111 -1.59 10.42 -13.63
C TRP A 111 -2.78 9.51 -13.94
N LEU A 112 -3.76 10.04 -14.68
CA LEU A 112 -4.99 9.37 -15.04
C LEU A 112 -5.35 9.70 -16.50
N ASN A 113 -5.39 8.67 -17.35
CA ASN A 113 -5.84 8.79 -18.73
C ASN A 113 -7.08 7.93 -18.93
N ILE A 114 -8.07 8.46 -19.64
CA ILE A 114 -9.35 7.79 -19.89
C ILE A 114 -9.70 7.94 -21.37
N ASN A 115 -10.07 6.84 -21.99
CA ASN A 115 -10.66 6.80 -23.32
C ASN A 115 -11.79 5.75 -23.34
N GLU A 116 -12.36 5.47 -24.51
CA GLU A 116 -13.48 4.52 -24.64
C GLU A 116 -13.08 3.05 -24.37
N GLN A 117 -11.79 2.73 -24.46
CA GLN A 117 -11.27 1.37 -24.29
C GLN A 117 -10.79 1.11 -22.85
N GLU A 118 -10.23 2.12 -22.18
CA GLU A 118 -9.53 1.93 -20.93
C GLU A 118 -9.53 3.17 -20.03
N LEU A 119 -9.38 2.89 -18.73
CA LEU A 119 -8.96 3.83 -17.70
C LEU A 119 -7.58 3.39 -17.22
N VAL A 120 -6.59 4.27 -17.35
CA VAL A 120 -5.20 4.01 -17.01
C VAL A 120 -4.78 4.95 -15.89
N LEU A 121 -4.51 4.36 -14.72
CA LEU A 121 -3.67 4.97 -13.70
C LEU A 121 -2.22 4.66 -14.05
N LYS A 122 -1.42 5.68 -14.37
CA LYS A 122 -0.07 5.45 -14.90
C LYS A 122 0.92 5.10 -13.79
N LYS A 123 1.83 4.17 -14.08
CA LYS A 123 2.75 3.49 -13.15
C LYS A 123 2.00 2.58 -12.16
N CYS A 124 2.71 2.05 -11.16
CA CYS A 124 2.19 1.07 -10.22
C CYS A 124 2.42 1.48 -8.76
N CYS A 125 1.65 0.87 -7.88
CA CYS A 125 1.98 0.83 -6.46
C CYS A 125 3.01 -0.27 -6.18
N TYR A 126 3.85 -0.04 -5.19
CA TYR A 126 4.77 -1.04 -4.64
C TYR A 126 4.48 -1.28 -3.18
N TYR A 127 4.58 -2.53 -2.73
CA TYR A 127 4.40 -2.88 -1.31
C TYR A 127 5.74 -3.10 -0.62
N PHE A 128 5.81 -2.74 0.65
CA PHE A 128 6.99 -2.94 1.46
C PHE A 128 6.64 -3.16 2.92
N TYR A 129 7.20 -4.22 3.52
CA TYR A 129 7.09 -4.44 4.95
C TYR A 129 8.21 -3.69 5.66
N VAL A 130 7.87 -2.64 6.40
CA VAL A 130 8.87 -1.81 7.10
C VAL A 130 9.29 -2.52 8.39
N ASN A 131 10.51 -3.07 8.38
CA ASN A 131 11.15 -3.74 9.51
C ASN A 131 12.46 -3.02 9.93
N GLY A 132 12.99 -3.41 11.10
CA GLY A 132 14.23 -2.89 11.65
C GLY A 132 14.05 -2.00 12.88
N GLU A 133 14.92 -0.99 13.00
CA GLU A 133 14.98 -0.11 14.17
C GLU A 133 14.42 1.28 13.90
N LEU A 134 13.97 1.93 14.98
CA LEU A 134 13.54 3.33 14.95
C LEU A 134 14.69 4.21 14.46
N THR A 135 14.35 5.22 13.66
CA THR A 135 15.33 6.23 13.26
C THR A 135 15.33 7.40 14.24
N SER A 136 16.52 7.91 14.55
CA SER A 136 16.73 9.18 15.25
C SER A 136 16.79 10.38 14.30
N ASN A 137 16.70 10.15 12.97
CA ASN A 137 16.57 11.25 12.02
C ASN A 137 15.20 11.92 12.21
N ASN A 138 15.16 13.24 12.18
CA ASN A 138 13.92 14.02 12.32
C ASN A 138 13.26 14.37 10.98
N SER A 139 13.95 14.16 9.86
CA SER A 139 13.40 14.49 8.53
C SER A 139 12.81 13.27 7.83
N SER A 140 13.66 12.34 7.42
CA SER A 140 13.25 11.19 6.61
C SER A 140 14.14 9.97 6.81
N LYS A 141 13.64 8.82 6.37
CA LYS A 141 14.39 7.57 6.26
C LYS A 141 14.28 7.07 4.83
N ARG A 142 15.42 6.72 4.23
CA ARG A 142 15.45 6.11 2.91
C ARG A 142 15.01 4.66 2.96
N LEU A 143 14.04 4.32 2.13
CA LEU A 143 13.62 2.96 1.82
C LEU A 143 14.13 2.56 0.44
N LYS A 144 14.43 1.28 0.32
CA LYS A 144 14.80 0.61 -0.92
C LYS A 144 13.82 -0.53 -1.13
N ILE A 145 12.85 -0.31 -2.01
CA ILE A 145 11.74 -1.23 -2.24
C ILE A 145 12.07 -2.03 -3.51
N PRO A 146 12.15 -3.37 -3.46
CA PRO A 146 12.39 -4.16 -4.67
C PRO A 146 11.36 -3.86 -5.75
N LYS A 147 11.80 -3.69 -7.01
CA LYS A 147 10.91 -3.48 -8.15
C LYS A 147 9.97 -4.65 -8.42
N SER A 148 10.31 -5.84 -7.94
CA SER A 148 9.45 -7.02 -7.96
C SER A 148 8.26 -6.90 -7.01
N ASN A 149 8.31 -6.01 -6.01
CA ASN A 149 7.22 -5.84 -5.04
C ASN A 149 6.10 -4.95 -5.59
N ILE A 150 5.63 -5.22 -6.80
CA ILE A 150 4.48 -4.53 -7.38
C ILE A 150 3.25 -4.95 -6.57
N PHE A 151 2.42 -3.99 -6.17
CA PHE A 151 1.15 -4.28 -5.49
C PHE A 151 0.05 -4.55 -6.53
N ASP A 152 0.12 -5.73 -7.15
CA ASP A 152 -0.88 -6.22 -8.09
C ASP A 152 -1.79 -7.30 -7.46
N CYS A 153 -2.62 -7.95 -8.28
CA CYS A 153 -3.55 -8.97 -7.82
C CYS A 153 -2.84 -10.19 -7.23
N GLU A 154 -1.70 -10.59 -7.79
CA GLU A 154 -0.92 -11.74 -7.32
C GLU A 154 -0.29 -11.41 -5.96
N ALA A 155 0.29 -10.22 -5.82
CA ALA A 155 0.79 -9.72 -4.55
C ALA A 155 -0.29 -9.69 -3.46
N VAL A 156 -1.51 -9.23 -3.75
CA VAL A 156 -2.61 -9.23 -2.76
C VAL A 156 -2.95 -10.64 -2.28
N ILE A 157 -3.04 -11.61 -3.21
CA ILE A 157 -3.33 -13.01 -2.88
C ILE A 157 -2.21 -13.59 -2.02
N ASN A 158 -0.96 -13.44 -2.45
CA ASN A 158 0.21 -13.97 -1.75
C ASN A 158 0.37 -13.37 -0.35
N LEU A 159 0.22 -12.04 -0.22
CA LEU A 159 0.29 -11.37 1.08
C LEU A 159 -0.81 -11.86 2.02
N MET A 160 -2.02 -12.09 1.51
CA MET A 160 -3.14 -12.60 2.31
C MET A 160 -2.92 -14.05 2.75
N GLU A 161 -2.30 -14.89 1.92
CA GLU A 161 -1.91 -16.25 2.29
C GLU A 161 -0.86 -16.25 3.40
N LEU A 162 0.21 -15.47 3.25
CA LEU A 162 1.23 -15.29 4.29
C LEU A 162 0.64 -14.82 5.62
N VAL A 163 -0.32 -13.89 5.57
CA VAL A 163 -1.06 -13.41 6.75
C VAL A 163 -1.86 -14.53 7.40
N ALA A 164 -2.58 -15.32 6.61
CA ALA A 164 -3.42 -16.40 7.13
C ALA A 164 -2.60 -17.54 7.75
N GLU A 165 -1.37 -17.76 7.25
CA GLU A 165 -0.43 -18.76 7.77
C GLU A 165 0.40 -18.24 8.95
N GLY A 166 0.48 -16.92 9.14
CA GLY A 166 1.30 -16.28 10.16
C GLY A 166 2.77 -16.11 9.78
N ASP A 167 3.13 -16.32 8.50
CA ASP A 167 4.49 -16.36 7.97
C ASP A 167 4.98 -15.01 7.42
N ILE A 168 4.68 -13.93 8.14
CA ILE A 168 5.09 -12.58 7.74
C ILE A 168 6.50 -12.29 8.26
N ASN A 169 7.49 -12.94 7.66
CA ASN A 169 8.89 -12.65 7.90
C ASN A 169 9.41 -11.77 6.76
N GLY A 170 9.74 -10.52 7.08
CA GLY A 170 10.38 -9.59 6.14
C GLY A 170 11.89 -9.81 6.01
#